data_AF-A0AAE0V6U1-F1
#
_entry.id   AF-A0AAE0V6U1-F1
#
_cell.length_a   1.000
_cell.length_b   1.000
_cell.length_c   1.000
_cell.angle_alpha   90.00
_cell.angle_beta   90.00
_cell.angle_gamma   90.00
#
_symmetry.space_group_name_H-M   'P 1'
#
loop_
_entity.id
_entity.type
_entity.pdbx_description
1 polymer ?
#
loop_
_entity_poly.entity_id
_entity_poly.type
_entity_poly.pdbx_seq_one_letter_code
_entity_poly.pdbx_strand_id
1 'polypeptide(L)'
;MASAVEGSVDSKAELTALLEQWEREQQGNTQDLVNILTKISELVERETEEYHKADPDPFDDRHPGRANPECMLGHLLKILFKNDDFRMQ
;
A
#
# COMPACT_ATOMS: atom_id res chain seq x y z
N MET A 1 -0.25 -6.80 -23.91
CA MET A 1 0.25 -6.70 -22.53
C MET A 1 -0.15 -5.33 -21.93
N ALA A 2 -1.45 -5.05 -21.79
CA ALA A 2 -1.94 -3.71 -21.41
C ALA A 2 -2.69 -3.67 -20.07
N SER A 3 -3.03 -4.82 -19.47
CA SER A 3 -3.97 -4.84 -18.33
C SER A 3 -3.33 -4.71 -16.95
N ALA A 4 -2.01 -4.89 -16.81
CA ALA A 4 -1.35 -4.88 -15.51
C ALA A 4 -0.89 -3.47 -15.05
N VAL A 5 -0.73 -2.53 -15.99
CA VAL A 5 -0.20 -1.19 -15.68
C VAL A 5 -1.28 -0.24 -15.16
N GLU A 6 -2.54 -0.42 -15.56
CA GLU A 6 -3.65 0.45 -15.16
C GLU A 6 -3.98 0.26 -13.67
N GLY A 7 -4.20 -0.99 -13.22
CA GLY A 7 -4.49 -1.27 -11.80
C GLY A 7 -3.38 -0.83 -10.83
N SER A 8 -2.14 -0.79 -11.30
CA SER A 8 -1.00 -0.29 -10.52
C SER A 8 -1.06 1.22 -10.25
N VAL A 9 -1.48 2.04 -11.21
CA VAL A 9 -1.57 3.50 -10.99
C VAL A 9 -2.74 3.84 -10.05
N ASP A 10 -3.83 3.08 -10.13
CA ASP A 10 -5.00 3.23 -9.26
C ASP A 10 -4.68 2.96 -7.79
N SER A 11 -3.95 1.87 -7.47
CA SER A 11 -3.59 1.51 -6.09
C SER A 11 -2.78 2.59 -5.38
N LYS A 12 -1.85 3.27 -6.07
CA LYS A 12 -1.09 4.38 -5.49
C LYS A 12 -1.98 5.59 -5.19
N ALA A 13 -2.87 5.93 -6.12
CA ALA A 13 -3.80 7.04 -5.94
C ALA A 13 -4.79 6.75 -4.79
N GLU A 14 -5.29 5.52 -4.69
CA GLU A 14 -6.17 5.06 -3.63
C GLU A 14 -5.49 5.16 -2.26
N LEU A 15 -4.24 4.66 -2.12
CA LEU A 15 -3.50 4.78 -0.87
C LEU A 15 -3.28 6.25 -0.47
N THR A 16 -2.95 7.11 -1.43
CA THR A 16 -2.73 8.54 -1.16
C THR A 16 -4.03 9.19 -0.67
N ALA A 17 -5.16 8.90 -1.31
CA ALA A 17 -6.47 9.41 -0.90
C ALA A 17 -6.89 8.90 0.49
N LEU A 18 -6.61 7.63 0.81
CA LEU A 18 -6.88 7.05 2.13
C LEU A 18 -6.03 7.71 3.21
N LEU A 19 -4.76 8.02 2.93
CA LEU A 19 -3.88 8.72 3.86
C LEU A 19 -4.32 10.17 4.10
N GLU A 20 -4.68 10.89 3.04
CA GLU A 20 -5.25 12.24 3.18
C GLU A 20 -6.57 12.21 3.95
N GLN A 21 -7.38 11.16 3.79
CA GLN A 21 -8.60 10.97 4.56
C GLN A 21 -8.29 10.65 6.02
N TRP A 22 -7.30 9.81 6.29
CA TRP A 22 -6.82 9.52 7.64
C TRP A 22 -6.46 10.82 8.36
N GLU A 23 -5.62 11.68 7.77
CA GLU A 23 -5.22 12.97 8.35
C GLU A 23 -6.41 13.88 8.68
N ARG A 24 -7.45 13.92 7.83
CA ARG A 24 -8.66 14.70 8.10
C ARG A 24 -9.50 14.10 9.22
N GLU A 25 -9.62 12.78 9.25
CA GLU A 25 -10.45 12.03 10.21
C GLU A 25 -9.71 11.76 11.52
N GLN A 26 -8.41 12.09 11.65
CA GLN A 26 -7.62 11.91 12.87
C GLN A 26 -8.24 12.61 14.10
N GLN A 27 -8.94 13.73 13.90
CA GLN A 27 -9.67 14.45 14.94
C GLN A 27 -11.14 14.02 15.07
N GLY A 28 -11.57 13.09 14.22
CA GLY A 28 -12.92 12.58 14.11
C GLY A 28 -13.15 11.32 14.95
N ASN A 29 -13.97 10.43 14.42
CA ASN A 29 -14.45 9.26 15.13
C ASN A 29 -13.52 8.05 14.91
N THR A 30 -13.18 7.34 15.98
CA THR A 30 -12.28 6.19 15.94
C THR A 30 -12.74 5.08 14.97
N GLN A 31 -14.06 4.93 14.77
CA GLN A 31 -14.58 3.95 13.83
C GLN A 31 -14.18 4.28 12.37
N ASP A 32 -14.18 5.56 11.99
CA ASP A 32 -13.80 6.00 10.66
C ASP A 32 -12.29 5.79 10.42
N LEU A 33 -11.48 6.04 11.45
CA LEU A 33 -10.06 5.69 11.46
C LEU A 33 -9.83 4.19 11.24
N VAL A 34 -10.52 3.34 12.00
CA VAL A 34 -10.43 1.87 11.83
C VAL A 34 -10.86 1.44 10.42
N ASN A 35 -11.90 2.06 9.86
CA ASN A 35 -12.35 1.77 8.50
C ASN A 35 -11.27 2.15 7.46
N ILE A 36 -10.58 3.27 7.64
CA ILE A 36 -9.50 3.70 6.74
C ILE A 36 -8.31 2.74 6.83
N LEU A 37 -7.89 2.36 8.04
CA LEU A 37 -6.83 1.36 8.26
C LEU A 37 -7.17 0.01 7.64
N THR A 38 -8.43 -0.41 7.74
CA THR A 38 -8.91 -1.66 7.14
C THR A 38 -8.74 -1.61 5.63
N LYS A 39 -9.19 -0.53 4.98
CA LYS A 39 -9.02 -0.35 3.53
C LYS A 39 -7.56 -0.30 3.08
N ILE A 40 -6.71 0.38 3.84
CA ILE A 40 -5.25 0.40 3.58
C ILE A 40 -4.68 -1.02 3.66
N SER A 41 -5.10 -1.79 4.66
CA SER A 41 -4.64 -3.18 4.85
C SER A 41 -5.11 -4.08 3.70
N GLU A 42 -6.37 -3.99 3.31
CA GLU A 42 -6.93 -4.74 2.17
C GLU A 42 -6.21 -4.40 0.85
N LEU A 43 -5.88 -3.12 0.64
CA LEU A 43 -5.13 -2.68 -0.54
C LEU A 43 -3.71 -3.24 -0.55
N VAL A 44 -3.00 -3.19 0.58
CA VAL A 44 -1.66 -3.77 0.71
C VAL A 44 -1.69 -5.29 0.54
N GLU A 45 -2.69 -5.96 1.10
CA GLU A 45 -2.89 -7.40 0.97
C GLU A 45 -3.12 -7.81 -0.49
N ARG A 46 -4.00 -7.11 -1.22
CA ARG A 46 -4.22 -7.33 -2.65
C ARG A 46 -2.94 -7.21 -3.46
N GLU A 47 -2.17 -6.13 -3.27
CA GLU A 47 -0.90 -5.95 -3.98
C GLU A 47 0.16 -6.99 -3.56
N THR A 48 0.09 -7.49 -2.32
CA THR A 48 0.94 -8.58 -1.82
C THR A 48 0.60 -9.92 -2.47
N GLU A 49 -0.69 -10.22 -2.65
CA GLU A 49 -1.12 -11.41 -3.38
C GLU A 49 -0.72 -11.33 -4.85
N GLU A 50 -0.87 -10.18 -5.50
CA GLU A 50 -0.43 -9.98 -6.89
C GLU A 50 1.11 -10.13 -7.03
N TYR A 51 1.87 -9.63 -6.05
CA TYR A 51 3.32 -9.84 -6.00
C TYR A 51 3.68 -11.32 -5.85
N HIS A 52 2.99 -12.08 -4.99
CA HIS A 52 3.22 -13.52 -4.84
C HIS A 52 2.77 -14.33 -6.06
N LYS A 53 1.70 -13.92 -6.76
CA LYS A 53 1.26 -14.56 -8.01
C LYS A 53 2.25 -14.38 -9.16
N ALA A 54 3.11 -13.36 -9.09
CA ALA A 54 4.18 -13.17 -10.06
C ALA A 54 5.31 -14.21 -9.94
N ASP A 55 5.17 -15.21 -9.05
CA ASP A 55 6.15 -16.26 -8.76
C ASP A 55 7.51 -15.67 -8.36
N PRO A 56 7.56 -14.83 -7.31
CA PRO A 56 8.82 -14.31 -6.81
C PRO A 56 9.65 -15.49 -6.31
N ASP A 57 10.92 -15.50 -6.67
CA ASP A 57 11.82 -16.62 -6.39
C ASP A 57 11.81 -16.93 -4.87
N PRO A 58 11.52 -18.19 -4.48
CA PRO A 58 11.34 -18.55 -3.07
C PRO A 58 12.64 -18.49 -2.25
N PHE A 59 13.80 -18.32 -2.89
CA PHE A 59 15.10 -18.10 -2.27
C PHE A 59 15.50 -16.61 -2.25
N ASP A 60 14.66 -15.73 -2.78
CA ASP A 60 14.91 -14.31 -2.78
C ASP A 60 14.38 -13.64 -1.50
N ASP A 61 15.22 -13.63 -0.45
CA ASP A 61 14.99 -12.93 0.83
C ASP A 61 14.93 -11.39 0.71
N ARG A 62 15.05 -10.83 -0.50
CA ARG A 62 14.97 -9.39 -0.70
C ARG A 62 13.52 -8.95 -0.55
N HIS A 63 13.31 -7.90 0.25
CA HIS A 63 12.06 -7.15 0.28
C HIS A 63 11.54 -6.88 -1.15
N PRO A 64 10.22 -6.93 -1.41
CA PRO A 64 9.64 -6.68 -2.74
C PRO A 64 10.16 -5.39 -3.39
N GLY A 65 10.26 -4.30 -2.62
CA GLY A 65 10.82 -3.01 -3.08
C GLY A 65 12.34 -2.96 -3.30
N ARG A 66 13.07 -4.03 -2.93
CA ARG A 66 14.49 -4.28 -3.22
C ARG A 66 14.69 -5.33 -4.32
N ALA A 67 13.80 -6.30 -4.41
CA ALA A 67 13.75 -7.29 -5.49
C ALA A 67 13.32 -6.64 -6.80
N ASN A 68 12.33 -5.74 -6.75
CA ASN A 68 11.88 -4.94 -7.89
C ASN A 68 11.53 -3.51 -7.46
N PRO A 69 12.34 -2.49 -7.83
CA PRO A 69 12.13 -1.11 -7.40
C PRO A 69 10.84 -0.47 -7.92
N GLU A 70 10.22 -1.03 -8.96
CA GLU A 70 8.97 -0.57 -9.58
C GLU A 70 7.73 -1.35 -9.06
N CYS A 71 7.89 -2.32 -8.14
CA CYS A 71 6.74 -3.09 -7.67
C CYS A 71 5.78 -2.22 -6.84
N MET A 72 4.49 -2.42 -7.08
CA MET A 72 3.44 -1.60 -6.47
C MET A 72 3.39 -1.75 -4.95
N LEU A 73 3.51 -2.98 -4.44
CA LEU A 73 3.67 -3.22 -3.00
C LEU A 73 4.84 -2.43 -2.40
N GLY A 74 5.98 -2.38 -3.10
CA GLY A 74 7.15 -1.60 -2.68
C GLY A 74 6.88 -0.09 -2.68
N HIS A 75 6.09 0.42 -3.63
CA HIS A 75 5.63 1.81 -3.65
C HIS A 75 4.64 2.12 -2.52
N LEU A 76 3.64 1.26 -2.29
CA LEU A 76 2.69 1.42 -1.19
C LEU A 76 3.39 1.45 0.17
N LEU A 77 4.28 0.48 0.43
CA LEU A 77 5.06 0.42 1.66
C LEU A 77 5.95 1.65 1.82
N LYS A 78 6.62 2.11 0.75
CA LYS A 78 7.43 3.34 0.82
C LYS A 78 6.59 4.57 1.18
N ILE A 79 5.37 4.69 0.64
CA ILE A 79 4.47 5.80 0.95
C ILE A 79 4.03 5.68 2.42
N LEU A 80 3.57 4.51 2.86
CA LEU A 80 3.20 4.26 4.25
C LEU A 80 4.34 4.58 5.23
N PHE A 81 5.57 4.16 4.94
CA PHE A 81 6.74 4.43 5.79
C PHE A 81 7.24 5.88 5.76
N LYS A 82 6.96 6.62 4.67
CA LYS A 82 7.36 8.04 4.56
C LYS A 82 6.37 9.01 5.21
N ASN A 83 5.14 8.57 5.47
CA ASN A 83 4.19 9.35 6.23
C ASN A 83 4.52 9.18 7.73
N ASP A 84 5.46 9.99 8.22
CA ASP A 84 5.88 10.01 9.63
C ASP A 84 4.71 10.22 10.60
N ASP A 85 3.67 10.96 10.19
CA ASP A 85 2.42 11.16 10.93
C ASP A 85 1.64 9.86 11.21
N PHE A 86 1.85 8.80 10.40
CA PHE A 86 1.23 7.50 10.64
C PHE A 86 1.99 6.66 11.67
N ARG A 87 3.30 6.91 11.87
CA ARG A 87 4.14 6.15 12.82
C ARG A 87 4.27 6.81 14.20
N MET A 88 3.91 8.08 14.34
CA MET A 88 4.11 8.84 15.58
C MET A 88 2.80 9.19 16.27
N GLN A 89 2.09 8.16 16.77
CA GLN A 89 1.31 8.27 18.00
C GLN A 89 1.38 6.98 18.82
#